data_AF-A0A2D9CF02-F1
#
_entry.id   AF-A0A2D9CF02-F1
#
_cell.length_a   1.000
_cell.length_b   1.000
_cell.length_c   1.000
_cell.angle_alpha   90.00
_cell.angle_beta   90.00
_cell.angle_gamma   90.00
#
_symmetry.space_group_name_H-M   'P 1'
#
loop_
_entity.id
_entity.type
_entity.pdbx_description
1 polymer ?
#
loop_
_entity_poly.entity_id
_entity_poly.type
_entity_poly.pdbx_seq_one_letter_code
_entity_poly.pdbx_strand_id
1 'polypeptide(L)'
;MALADINTKPTQEMANEAEQALEWRAEFGRGGTEVGVARARDLKNRVNLSIRTIKRMFSYLSRHEVDKKGKGFYKGDEGFPSAGRIAWGLWGGDPGFAWTKRKIKEIEEEENRNNMKNKEIRAFNISDIEVRNDNGVNTVVGYGAVFNSESNDLGGFVEFIAPGAFDGRLEDDVRFLINHDGLPLARTTNNTLRLSVDERGLKYEADMPDTTLANDLMTLLRNGTISQSSFAFTVEEDSWENVEGRNIRTINKVSRLYDVSSVTYPAYNEAGSFALRSLENWQKEQEEIKLNENLEKELKEVQKEEIDLRNRNLTEMRLKVLKNK
;
A
#
# COMPACT_ATOMS: atom_id res chain seq x y z
N MET A 1 2.93 13.73 9.07
CA MET A 1 1.63 13.22 9.52
C MET A 1 1.49 11.84 8.90
N ALA A 2 1.29 10.80 9.70
CA ALA A 2 0.96 9.47 9.19
C ALA A 2 -0.52 9.41 8.81
N LEU A 3 -0.93 8.43 8.02
CA LEU A 3 -2.36 8.15 7.76
C LEU A 3 -3.18 8.01 9.05
N ALA A 4 -2.55 7.46 10.11
CA ALA A 4 -3.14 7.29 11.43
C ALA A 4 -3.39 8.62 12.17
N ASP A 5 -2.71 9.70 11.78
CA ASP A 5 -2.82 11.01 12.43
C ASP A 5 -3.95 11.87 11.82
N ILE A 6 -4.55 11.44 10.70
CA ILE A 6 -5.66 12.15 10.07
C ILE A 6 -6.84 12.16 11.05
N ASN A 7 -7.30 13.37 11.43
CA ASN A 7 -8.48 13.48 12.26
C ASN A 7 -9.73 12.97 11.50
N THR A 8 -10.24 11.82 11.92
CA THR A 8 -11.40 11.15 11.33
C THR A 8 -12.70 11.35 12.12
N LYS A 9 -12.71 12.27 13.08
CA LYS A 9 -13.90 12.56 13.90
C LYS A 9 -14.92 13.38 13.10
N PRO A 10 -16.19 12.93 13.01
CA PRO A 10 -17.26 13.71 12.38
C PRO A 10 -17.47 15.08 13.03
N THR A 11 -17.92 16.06 12.23
CA THR A 11 -18.27 17.40 12.73
C THR A 11 -19.61 17.37 13.47
N GLN A 12 -19.90 18.44 14.22
CA GLN A 12 -21.20 18.55 14.89
C GLN A 12 -22.35 18.68 13.88
N GLU A 13 -22.14 19.38 12.77
CA GLU A 13 -23.14 19.55 11.72
C GLU A 13 -23.54 18.21 11.07
N MET A 14 -22.56 17.32 10.85
CA MET A 14 -22.81 15.96 10.36
C MET A 14 -23.63 15.14 11.36
N ALA A 15 -23.34 15.28 12.66
CA ALA A 15 -24.08 14.60 13.72
C ALA A 15 -25.55 15.07 13.77
N ASN A 16 -25.78 16.39 13.64
CA ASN A 16 -27.11 16.97 13.61
C ASN A 16 -27.93 16.50 12.39
N GLU A 17 -27.31 16.44 11.20
CA GLU A 17 -27.96 15.91 9.99
C GLU A 17 -28.33 14.43 10.14
N ALA A 18 -27.42 13.63 10.70
CA ALA A 18 -27.64 12.21 10.92
C ALA A 18 -28.76 11.95 11.95
N GLU A 19 -28.80 12.75 13.02
CA GLU A 19 -29.87 12.71 14.02
C GLU A 19 -31.24 13.03 13.41
N GLN A 20 -31.34 14.14 12.68
CA GLN A 20 -32.58 14.53 12.02
C GLN A 20 -33.06 13.48 11.01
N ALA A 21 -32.14 12.85 10.28
CA ALA A 21 -32.48 11.80 9.32
C ALA A 21 -32.96 10.51 9.99
N LEU A 22 -32.41 10.16 11.17
CA LEU A 22 -32.89 9.04 11.97
C LEU A 22 -34.32 9.28 12.47
N GLU A 23 -34.62 10.51 12.90
CA GLU A 23 -35.97 10.91 13.32
C GLU A 23 -36.96 10.82 12.16
N TRP A 24 -36.64 11.42 11.00
CA TRP A 24 -37.51 11.32 9.82
C TRP A 24 -37.70 9.88 9.35
N ARG A 25 -36.66 9.05 9.41
CA ARG A 25 -36.82 7.64 9.05
C ARG A 25 -37.80 6.93 10.01
N ALA A 26 -37.73 7.23 11.30
CA ALA A 26 -38.64 6.66 12.30
C ALA A 26 -40.09 7.15 12.10
N GLU A 27 -40.27 8.42 11.75
CA GLU A 27 -41.58 9.04 11.52
C GLU A 27 -42.24 8.57 10.22
N PHE A 28 -41.50 8.59 9.10
CA PHE A 28 -42.05 8.35 7.76
C PHE A 28 -41.86 6.91 7.25
N GLY A 29 -41.09 6.07 7.95
CA GLY A 29 -40.87 4.68 7.59
C GLY A 29 -40.18 4.45 6.25
N ARG A 30 -39.41 5.43 5.75
CA ARG A 30 -38.75 5.39 4.43
C ARG A 30 -37.34 5.96 4.45
N GLY A 31 -36.56 5.64 3.41
CA GLY A 31 -35.24 6.19 3.17
C GLY A 31 -34.10 5.39 3.83
N GLY A 32 -33.06 5.12 3.03
CA GLY A 32 -31.84 4.44 3.45
C GLY A 32 -31.98 2.95 3.77
N THR A 33 -30.84 2.28 3.83
CA THR A 33 -30.72 0.88 4.26
C THR A 33 -30.26 0.81 5.72
N GLU A 34 -30.26 -0.39 6.33
CA GLU A 34 -29.69 -0.59 7.67
C GLU A 34 -28.22 -0.19 7.78
N VAL A 35 -27.46 -0.27 6.66
CA VAL A 35 -26.09 0.26 6.60
C VAL A 35 -26.05 1.78 6.75
N GLY A 36 -26.99 2.48 6.13
CA GLY A 36 -27.16 3.93 6.30
C GLY A 36 -27.56 4.30 7.73
N VAL A 37 -28.45 3.52 8.34
CA VAL A 37 -28.86 3.72 9.74
C VAL A 37 -27.68 3.52 10.70
N ALA A 38 -26.89 2.47 10.51
CA ALA A 38 -25.69 2.24 11.30
C ALA A 38 -24.69 3.41 11.13
N ARG A 39 -24.48 3.88 9.90
CA ARG A 39 -23.65 5.06 9.64
C ARG A 39 -24.17 6.30 10.36
N ALA A 40 -25.47 6.57 10.32
CA ALA A 40 -26.06 7.71 10.99
C ALA A 40 -25.84 7.66 12.52
N ARG A 41 -25.92 6.47 13.14
CA ARG A 41 -25.61 6.28 14.56
C ARG A 41 -24.14 6.61 14.88
N ASP A 42 -23.20 6.14 14.06
CA ASP A 42 -21.77 6.48 14.21
C ASP A 42 -21.55 8.00 14.12
N LEU A 43 -22.21 8.65 13.16
CA LEU A 43 -22.11 10.10 12.93
C LEU A 43 -22.71 10.90 14.09
N LYS A 44 -23.93 10.55 14.52
CA LYS A 44 -24.61 11.15 15.68
C LYS A 44 -23.73 11.11 16.92
N ASN A 45 -23.11 9.96 17.18
CA ASN A 45 -22.23 9.77 18.34
C ASN A 45 -20.80 10.29 18.11
N ARG A 46 -20.50 10.84 16.92
CA ARG A 46 -19.19 11.36 16.52
C ARG A 46 -18.05 10.38 16.77
N VAL A 47 -18.31 9.10 16.48
CA VAL A 47 -17.31 8.03 16.55
C VAL A 47 -16.25 8.29 15.49
N ASN A 48 -14.96 8.08 15.83
CA ASN A 48 -13.88 8.18 14.85
C ASN A 48 -14.08 7.14 13.74
N LEU A 49 -14.04 7.58 12.49
CA LEU A 49 -14.30 6.71 11.34
C LEU A 49 -13.00 6.13 10.79
N SER A 50 -13.05 4.89 10.30
CA SER A 50 -11.91 4.33 9.56
C SER A 50 -11.76 4.98 8.18
N ILE A 51 -10.54 5.03 7.63
CA ILE A 51 -10.27 5.56 6.28
C ILE A 51 -11.14 4.87 5.22
N ARG A 52 -11.28 3.54 5.29
CA ARG A 52 -12.19 2.77 4.42
C ARG A 52 -13.63 3.25 4.50
N THR A 53 -14.09 3.59 5.71
CA THR A 53 -15.45 4.11 5.92
C THR A 53 -15.62 5.48 5.28
N ILE A 54 -14.65 6.38 5.44
CA ILE A 54 -14.66 7.71 4.81
C ILE A 54 -14.71 7.58 3.27
N LYS A 55 -13.87 6.70 2.68
CA LYS A 55 -13.89 6.38 1.23
C LYS A 55 -15.26 5.88 0.78
N ARG A 56 -15.92 5.01 1.56
CA ARG A 56 -17.29 4.55 1.27
C ARG A 56 -18.34 5.65 1.37
N MET A 57 -18.25 6.52 2.39
CA MET A 57 -19.16 7.66 2.53
C MET A 57 -19.05 8.60 1.33
N PHE A 58 -17.83 8.96 0.92
CA PHE A 58 -17.59 9.79 -0.26
C PHE A 58 -18.19 9.15 -1.52
N SER A 59 -17.92 7.85 -1.76
CA SER A 59 -18.47 7.12 -2.91
C SER A 59 -20.01 7.09 -2.93
N TYR A 60 -20.66 6.97 -1.77
CA TYR A 60 -22.11 7.04 -1.69
C TYR A 60 -22.61 8.45 -2.02
N LEU A 61 -22.11 9.48 -1.32
CA LEU A 61 -22.56 10.86 -1.47
C LEU A 61 -22.30 11.40 -2.88
N SER A 62 -21.16 11.09 -3.50
CA SER A 62 -20.87 11.48 -4.88
C SER A 62 -21.88 10.91 -5.89
N ARG A 63 -22.33 9.66 -5.69
CA ARG A 63 -23.31 9.02 -6.60
C ARG A 63 -24.73 9.54 -6.40
N HIS A 64 -25.08 9.97 -5.19
CA HIS A 64 -26.43 10.39 -4.82
C HIS A 64 -26.58 11.92 -4.78
N GLU A 65 -25.57 12.68 -5.19
CA GLU A 65 -25.65 14.15 -5.32
C GLU A 65 -26.75 14.55 -6.32
N VAL A 66 -27.01 13.72 -7.33
CA VAL A 66 -28.08 13.93 -8.31
C VAL A 66 -29.48 13.85 -7.69
N ASP A 67 -29.65 13.10 -6.59
CA ASP A 67 -30.94 12.92 -5.91
C ASP A 67 -31.44 14.22 -5.27
N LYS A 68 -30.52 15.18 -5.04
CA LYS A 68 -30.85 16.54 -4.56
C LYS A 68 -31.78 17.29 -5.51
N LYS A 69 -31.92 16.85 -6.76
CA LYS A 69 -32.82 17.45 -7.77
C LYS A 69 -34.23 16.86 -7.73
N GLY A 70 -34.46 15.81 -6.94
CA GLY A 70 -35.76 15.15 -6.82
C GLY A 70 -36.77 15.97 -5.99
N LYS A 71 -38.06 15.73 -6.22
CA LYS A 71 -39.14 16.32 -5.42
C LYS A 71 -39.05 15.89 -3.95
N GLY A 72 -39.41 16.77 -3.04
CA GLY A 72 -39.42 16.50 -1.61
C GLY A 72 -38.02 16.51 -0.98
N PHE A 73 -36.98 16.99 -1.68
CA PHE A 73 -35.62 16.99 -1.15
C PHE A 73 -35.37 18.17 -0.21
N TYR A 74 -35.90 19.35 -0.56
CA TYR A 74 -35.74 20.56 0.22
C TYR A 74 -36.99 20.88 1.04
N LYS A 75 -36.79 21.54 2.19
CA LYS A 75 -37.89 21.97 3.04
C LYS A 75 -38.82 22.92 2.26
N GLY A 76 -40.10 22.61 2.23
CA GLY A 76 -41.11 23.34 1.45
C GLY A 76 -41.52 22.64 0.16
N ASP A 77 -40.76 21.64 -0.29
CA ASP A 77 -41.18 20.77 -1.38
C ASP A 77 -42.36 19.87 -0.96
N GLU A 78 -43.25 19.60 -1.92
CA GLU A 78 -44.30 18.60 -1.74
C GLU A 78 -43.69 17.22 -1.43
N GLY A 79 -44.19 16.57 -0.37
CA GLY A 79 -43.72 15.26 0.05
C GLY A 79 -42.37 15.27 0.79
N PHE A 80 -41.88 16.42 1.23
CA PHE A 80 -40.72 16.52 2.10
C PHE A 80 -40.95 15.86 3.47
N PRO A 81 -39.97 15.13 4.04
CA PRO A 81 -38.68 14.77 3.45
C PRO A 81 -38.79 13.49 2.60
N SER A 82 -38.31 13.54 1.36
CA SER A 82 -38.30 12.38 0.45
C SER A 82 -37.40 11.26 0.97
N ALA A 83 -37.58 10.03 0.46
CA ALA A 83 -36.71 8.90 0.80
C ALA A 83 -35.23 9.17 0.48
N GLY A 84 -34.96 9.91 -0.61
CA GLY A 84 -33.61 10.35 -0.99
C GLY A 84 -33.02 11.36 0.00
N ARG A 85 -33.81 12.33 0.49
CA ARG A 85 -33.35 13.29 1.51
C ARG A 85 -33.03 12.61 2.84
N ILE A 86 -33.88 11.67 3.27
CA ILE A 86 -33.63 10.88 4.47
C ILE A 86 -32.34 10.07 4.29
N ALA A 87 -32.20 9.35 3.18
CA ALA A 87 -31.00 8.56 2.89
C ALA A 87 -29.73 9.44 2.85
N TRP A 88 -29.80 10.62 2.24
CA TRP A 88 -28.71 11.60 2.22
C TRP A 88 -28.28 12.04 3.62
N GLY A 89 -29.26 12.37 4.48
CA GLY A 89 -29.01 12.79 5.86
C GLY A 89 -28.41 11.67 6.73
N LEU A 90 -28.79 10.40 6.50
CA LEU A 90 -28.19 9.26 7.21
C LEU A 90 -26.68 9.12 6.98
N TRP A 91 -26.17 9.67 5.86
CA TRP A 91 -24.74 9.72 5.54
C TRP A 91 -24.08 11.06 5.92
N GLY A 92 -24.78 11.91 6.68
CA GLY A 92 -24.26 13.19 7.22
C GLY A 92 -24.58 14.41 6.37
N GLY A 93 -25.39 14.27 5.33
CA GLY A 93 -25.89 15.38 4.53
C GLY A 93 -24.81 16.16 3.77
N ASP A 94 -25.12 17.42 3.44
CA ASP A 94 -24.18 18.34 2.79
C ASP A 94 -22.90 18.59 3.62
N PRO A 95 -22.97 18.75 4.96
CA PRO A 95 -21.78 18.83 5.80
C PRO A 95 -20.90 17.58 5.68
N GLY A 96 -21.52 16.39 5.64
CA GLY A 96 -20.83 15.12 5.47
C GLY A 96 -20.16 15.00 4.11
N PHE A 97 -20.80 15.49 3.05
CA PHE A 97 -20.21 15.46 1.72
C PHE A 97 -19.03 16.43 1.58
N ALA A 98 -19.16 17.65 2.10
CA ALA A 98 -18.06 18.61 2.12
C ALA A 98 -16.87 18.11 2.97
N TRP A 99 -17.15 17.49 4.13
CA TRP A 99 -16.13 16.91 4.99
C TRP A 99 -15.42 15.73 4.33
N THR A 100 -16.17 14.79 3.73
CA THR A 100 -15.58 13.64 3.03
C THR A 100 -14.74 14.06 1.83
N LYS A 101 -15.17 15.04 1.02
CA LYS A 101 -14.34 15.61 -0.07
C LYS A 101 -12.98 16.09 0.41
N ARG A 102 -12.94 16.86 1.51
CA ARG A 102 -11.66 17.35 2.09
C ARG A 102 -10.81 16.19 2.61
N LYS A 103 -11.43 15.24 3.31
CA LYS A 103 -10.71 14.09 3.87
C LYS A 103 -10.14 13.18 2.81
N ILE A 104 -10.86 12.94 1.70
CA ILE A 104 -10.32 12.18 0.57
C ILE A 104 -9.05 12.83 0.03
N LYS A 105 -9.07 14.15 -0.20
CA LYS A 105 -7.89 14.86 -0.66
C LYS A 105 -6.71 14.75 0.33
N GLU A 106 -6.96 14.93 1.62
CA GLU A 106 -5.94 14.77 2.67
C GLU A 106 -5.39 13.33 2.73
N ILE A 107 -6.27 12.33 2.62
CA ILE A 107 -5.89 10.91 2.57
C ILE A 107 -5.02 10.64 1.34
N GLU A 108 -5.43 11.10 0.17
CA GLU A 108 -4.68 10.94 -1.08
C GLU A 108 -3.31 11.64 -1.02
N GLU A 109 -3.25 12.85 -0.44
CA GLU A 109 -2.00 13.59 -0.26
C GLU A 109 -1.04 12.87 0.69
N GLU A 110 -1.51 12.34 1.82
CA GLU A 110 -0.67 11.57 2.74
C GLU A 110 -0.31 10.18 2.19
N GLU A 111 -1.23 9.49 1.51
CA GLU A 111 -0.96 8.25 0.77
C GLU A 111 0.15 8.51 -0.25
N ASN A 112 0.05 9.56 -1.06
CA ASN A 112 1.07 9.96 -2.05
C ASN A 112 2.40 10.35 -1.40
N ARG A 113 2.38 11.07 -0.27
CA ARG A 113 3.61 11.47 0.43
C ARG A 113 4.34 10.27 1.02
N ASN A 114 3.62 9.34 1.66
CA ASN A 114 4.21 8.10 2.17
C ASN A 114 4.77 7.25 1.03
N ASN A 115 4.01 7.16 -0.05
CA ASN A 115 4.43 6.55 -1.30
C ASN A 115 5.73 7.15 -1.87
N MET A 116 5.88 8.48 -1.89
CA MET A 116 7.15 9.10 -2.32
C MET A 116 8.32 8.86 -1.35
N LYS A 117 8.07 8.83 -0.04
CA LYS A 117 9.11 8.50 0.95
C LYS A 117 9.58 7.05 0.90
N ASN A 118 8.68 6.15 0.52
CA ASN A 118 8.92 4.73 0.43
C ASN A 118 9.22 4.29 -1.02
N LYS A 119 9.42 5.26 -1.93
CA LYS A 119 9.77 4.98 -3.32
C LYS A 119 11.15 4.35 -3.35
N GLU A 120 11.20 3.15 -3.90
CA GLU A 120 12.40 2.36 -4.11
C GLU A 120 12.73 2.37 -5.61
N ILE A 121 14.02 2.40 -5.96
CA ILE A 121 14.52 2.26 -7.34
C ILE A 121 15.35 0.98 -7.39
N ARG A 122 15.19 0.18 -8.45
CA ARG A 122 15.96 -1.04 -8.68
C ARG A 122 16.43 -1.14 -10.11
N ALA A 123 17.74 -1.21 -10.27
CA ALA A 123 18.38 -1.53 -11.52
C ALA A 123 18.71 -3.02 -11.57
N PHE A 124 18.35 -3.65 -12.68
CA PHE A 124 18.76 -5.03 -12.99
C PHE A 124 19.72 -4.99 -14.17
N ASN A 125 20.76 -5.84 -14.13
CA ASN A 125 21.66 -6.03 -15.27
C ASN A 125 20.91 -6.82 -16.35
N ILE A 126 20.09 -6.12 -17.15
CA ILE A 126 19.24 -6.70 -18.18
C ILE A 126 19.87 -6.35 -19.52
N SER A 127 20.52 -7.31 -20.18
CA SER A 127 21.22 -7.09 -21.45
C SER A 127 20.33 -6.95 -22.68
N ASP A 128 19.01 -7.12 -22.53
CA ASP A 128 18.10 -7.40 -23.66
C ASP A 128 17.16 -6.23 -23.94
N ILE A 129 17.73 -5.02 -24.05
CA ILE A 129 17.00 -3.86 -24.57
C ILE A 129 17.13 -3.84 -26.09
N GLU A 130 15.99 -3.80 -26.77
CA GLU A 130 15.90 -3.78 -28.23
C GLU A 130 15.29 -2.47 -28.70
N VAL A 131 15.81 -1.93 -29.80
CA VAL A 131 15.19 -0.82 -30.52
C VAL A 131 14.63 -1.36 -31.84
N ARG A 132 13.31 -1.31 -31.97
CA ARG A 132 12.57 -1.77 -33.16
C ARG A 132 12.08 -0.57 -33.96
N ASN A 133 11.90 -0.75 -35.26
CA ASN A 133 11.24 0.24 -36.12
C ASN A 133 10.17 -0.49 -36.93
N ASP A 134 8.91 -0.23 -36.59
CA ASP A 134 7.76 -0.82 -37.24
C ASP A 134 6.88 0.29 -37.82
N ASN A 135 6.68 0.29 -39.14
CA ASN A 135 5.85 1.28 -39.85
C ASN A 135 6.21 2.75 -39.52
N GLY A 136 7.50 3.04 -39.31
CA GLY A 136 7.98 4.38 -39.00
C GLY A 136 7.86 4.79 -37.53
N VAL A 137 7.34 3.93 -36.65
CA VAL A 137 7.36 4.13 -35.21
C VAL A 137 8.60 3.44 -34.65
N ASN A 138 9.44 4.19 -33.94
CA ASN A 138 10.54 3.60 -33.19
C ASN A 138 10.05 3.16 -31.82
N THR A 139 10.29 1.89 -31.46
CA THR A 139 9.86 1.34 -30.18
C THR A 139 11.05 0.79 -29.42
N VAL A 140 11.23 1.19 -28.17
CA VAL A 140 12.20 0.60 -27.25
C VAL A 140 11.48 -0.49 -26.46
N VAL A 141 12.02 -1.71 -26.51
CA VAL A 141 11.49 -2.88 -25.81
C VAL A 141 12.52 -3.36 -24.81
N GLY A 142 12.10 -3.66 -23.59
CA GLY A 142 12.99 -4.18 -22.55
C GLY A 142 12.21 -4.74 -21.37
N TYR A 143 12.94 -5.08 -20.31
CA TYR A 143 12.36 -5.54 -19.05
C TYR A 143 12.71 -4.56 -17.95
N GLY A 144 11.71 -4.06 -17.22
CA GLY A 144 11.95 -3.22 -16.05
C GLY A 144 12.45 -4.04 -14.86
N ALA A 145 11.96 -5.28 -14.73
CA ALA A 145 12.33 -6.22 -13.66
C ALA A 145 12.36 -7.65 -14.21
N VAL A 146 13.19 -8.50 -13.63
CA VAL A 146 13.25 -9.95 -13.94
C VAL A 146 12.87 -10.73 -12.69
N PHE A 147 11.98 -11.71 -12.84
CA PHE A 147 11.52 -12.54 -11.73
C PHE A 147 12.54 -13.59 -11.32
N ASN A 148 12.52 -13.96 -10.04
CA ASN A 148 13.36 -15.01 -9.46
C ASN A 148 14.86 -14.85 -9.75
N SER A 149 15.29 -13.65 -10.14
CA SER A 149 16.69 -13.30 -10.35
C SER A 149 17.18 -12.56 -9.12
N GLU A 150 18.34 -12.98 -8.65
CA GLU A 150 19.03 -12.32 -7.56
C GLU A 150 19.46 -10.90 -7.99
N SER A 151 19.19 -9.90 -7.16
CA SER A 151 19.74 -8.56 -7.33
C SER A 151 21.24 -8.53 -7.03
N ASN A 152 21.89 -7.41 -7.33
CA ASN A 152 23.18 -7.10 -6.71
C ASN A 152 23.02 -7.00 -5.17
N ASP A 153 24.11 -7.04 -4.43
CA ASP A 153 24.10 -6.71 -3.00
C ASP A 153 23.64 -5.25 -2.82
N LEU A 154 22.57 -5.06 -2.05
CA LEU A 154 21.92 -3.77 -1.81
C LEU A 154 22.33 -3.15 -0.47
N GLY A 155 23.51 -3.49 0.05
CA GLY A 155 24.04 -2.98 1.31
C GLY A 155 23.77 -3.93 2.48
N GLY A 156 24.00 -5.23 2.28
CA GLY A 156 23.89 -6.27 3.30
C GLY A 156 22.72 -7.25 3.09
N PHE A 157 22.04 -7.15 1.95
CA PHE A 157 21.00 -8.08 1.53
C PHE A 157 20.89 -8.15 0.00
N VAL A 158 20.30 -9.24 -0.49
CA VAL A 158 19.87 -9.34 -1.90
C VAL A 158 18.37 -9.44 -1.98
N GLU A 159 17.82 -9.09 -3.14
CA GLU A 159 16.39 -9.03 -3.40
C GLU A 159 16.02 -9.92 -4.59
N PHE A 160 14.86 -10.57 -4.48
CA PHE A 160 14.18 -11.26 -5.57
C PHE A 160 12.81 -10.62 -5.81
N ILE A 161 12.37 -10.59 -7.07
CA ILE A 161 10.99 -10.21 -7.41
C ILE A 161 10.20 -11.48 -7.70
N ALA A 162 9.12 -11.71 -6.97
CA ALA A 162 8.28 -12.89 -7.16
C ALA A 162 7.44 -12.77 -8.46
N PRO A 163 7.17 -13.89 -9.15
CA PRO A 163 6.11 -13.94 -10.15
C PRO A 163 4.78 -13.50 -9.52
N GLY A 164 4.06 -12.61 -10.19
CA GLY A 164 2.83 -12.00 -9.67
C GLY A 164 3.03 -10.73 -8.83
N ALA A 165 4.27 -10.32 -8.58
CA ALA A 165 4.53 -9.09 -7.82
C ALA A 165 3.92 -7.82 -8.45
N PHE A 166 3.65 -7.83 -9.76
CA PHE A 166 3.05 -6.70 -10.49
C PHE A 166 1.54 -6.86 -10.73
N ASP A 167 0.88 -7.84 -10.09
CA ASP A 167 -0.56 -8.08 -10.28
C ASP A 167 -1.40 -6.84 -9.92
N GLY A 168 -2.19 -6.40 -10.89
CA GLY A 168 -3.00 -5.18 -10.76
C GLY A 168 -2.19 -3.88 -10.74
N ARG A 169 -0.93 -3.88 -11.16
CA ARG A 169 -0.06 -2.69 -11.30
C ARG A 169 0.22 -2.27 -12.74
N LEU A 170 -0.15 -3.10 -13.73
CA LEU A 170 0.03 -2.75 -15.15
C LEU A 170 -0.83 -1.56 -15.59
N GLU A 171 -1.91 -1.28 -14.87
CA GLU A 171 -2.82 -0.15 -15.12
C GLU A 171 -2.42 1.14 -14.39
N ASP A 172 -1.28 1.12 -13.68
CA ASP A 172 -0.76 2.33 -13.06
C ASP A 172 -0.39 3.38 -14.13
N ASP A 173 -0.40 4.64 -13.70
CA ASP A 173 0.15 5.74 -14.49
C ASP A 173 1.69 5.71 -14.47
N VAL A 174 2.27 4.94 -15.40
CA VAL A 174 3.71 4.67 -15.50
C VAL A 174 4.33 5.48 -16.64
N ARG A 175 5.54 6.02 -16.40
CA ARG A 175 6.33 6.75 -17.38
C ARG A 175 7.54 5.92 -17.82
N PHE A 176 7.94 6.09 -19.08
CA PHE A 176 9.27 5.70 -19.53
C PHE A 176 10.20 6.90 -19.45
N LEU A 177 11.27 6.80 -18.66
CA LEU A 177 12.22 7.88 -18.39
C LEU A 177 13.66 7.44 -18.71
N ILE A 178 14.59 8.38 -18.62
CA ILE A 178 16.03 8.10 -18.59
C ILE A 178 16.50 8.35 -17.15
N ASN A 179 17.21 7.40 -16.55
CA ASN A 179 17.76 7.58 -15.19
C ASN A 179 16.73 7.99 -14.11
N HIS A 180 15.47 7.57 -14.22
CA HIS A 180 14.36 7.93 -13.32
C HIS A 180 14.06 9.43 -13.19
N ASP A 181 14.61 10.25 -14.08
CA ASP A 181 14.50 11.70 -14.05
C ASP A 181 14.26 12.27 -15.45
N GLY A 182 13.91 13.55 -15.51
CA GLY A 182 13.73 14.29 -16.75
C GLY A 182 12.37 14.14 -17.41
N LEU A 183 12.31 14.41 -18.71
CA LEU A 183 11.08 14.43 -19.49
C LEU A 183 10.61 13.00 -19.81
N PRO A 184 9.31 12.68 -19.61
CA PRO A 184 8.76 11.39 -19.98
C PRO A 184 8.81 11.20 -21.50
N LEU A 185 9.39 10.09 -21.93
CA LEU A 185 9.47 9.72 -23.35
C LEU A 185 8.23 8.92 -23.77
N ALA A 186 7.69 8.10 -22.88
CA ALA A 186 6.42 7.39 -23.10
C ALA A 186 5.60 7.27 -21.82
N ARG A 187 4.29 6.98 -21.93
CA ARG A 187 3.39 6.88 -20.78
C ARG A 187 2.23 5.90 -21.02
N THR A 188 1.76 5.24 -19.97
CA THR A 188 0.65 4.27 -20.09
C THR A 188 -0.68 4.98 -20.39
N THR A 189 -0.93 6.14 -19.78
CA THR A 189 -2.20 6.87 -19.91
C THR A 189 -2.50 7.41 -21.31
N ASN A 190 -1.51 7.50 -22.18
CA ASN A 190 -1.68 7.89 -23.60
C ASN A 190 -1.25 6.78 -24.57
N ASN A 191 -1.11 5.54 -24.08
CA ASN A 191 -0.79 4.33 -24.84
C ASN A 191 0.56 4.32 -25.58
N THR A 192 1.45 5.29 -25.33
CA THR A 192 2.81 5.24 -25.91
C THR A 192 3.73 4.32 -25.12
N LEU A 193 3.39 3.97 -23.88
CA LEU A 193 4.03 2.91 -23.10
C LEU A 193 3.03 1.77 -22.88
N ARG A 194 3.44 0.55 -23.18
CA ARG A 194 2.68 -0.67 -22.87
C ARG A 194 3.50 -1.52 -21.92
N LEU A 195 2.85 -2.04 -20.89
CA LEU A 195 3.45 -2.94 -19.91
C LEU A 195 2.80 -4.31 -20.04
N SER A 196 3.60 -5.35 -19.86
CA SER A 196 3.11 -6.72 -19.82
C SER A 196 3.99 -7.55 -18.89
N VAL A 197 3.47 -8.69 -18.45
CA VAL A 197 4.22 -9.66 -17.66
C VAL A 197 4.29 -10.95 -18.44
N ASP A 198 5.47 -11.54 -18.50
CA ASP A 198 5.69 -12.89 -19.02
C ASP A 198 6.47 -13.74 -18.00
N GLU A 199 6.92 -14.93 -18.40
CA GLU A 199 7.68 -15.85 -17.54
C GLU A 199 9.00 -15.25 -17.04
N ARG A 200 9.55 -14.27 -17.77
CA ARG A 200 10.82 -13.64 -17.43
C ARG A 200 10.62 -12.49 -16.46
N GLY A 201 9.62 -11.62 -16.67
CA GLY A 201 9.48 -10.44 -15.83
C GLY A 201 8.49 -9.38 -16.31
N LEU A 202 8.68 -8.16 -15.81
CA LEU A 202 7.92 -6.98 -16.23
C LEU A 202 8.52 -6.44 -17.53
N LYS A 203 7.86 -6.73 -18.66
CA LYS A 203 8.23 -6.24 -19.98
C LYS A 203 7.60 -4.87 -20.24
N TYR A 204 8.33 -3.98 -20.90
CA TYR A 204 7.83 -2.71 -21.39
C TYR A 204 8.08 -2.54 -22.90
N GLU A 205 7.18 -1.81 -23.55
CA GLU A 205 7.30 -1.38 -24.94
C GLU A 205 6.96 0.11 -25.03
N ALA A 206 7.94 0.94 -25.35
CA ALA A 206 7.83 2.39 -25.37
C ALA A 206 7.98 2.92 -26.79
N ASP A 207 6.91 3.51 -27.33
CA ASP A 207 6.96 4.25 -28.60
C ASP A 207 7.63 5.59 -28.36
N MET A 208 8.77 5.76 -29.02
CA MET A 208 9.65 6.89 -28.82
C MET A 208 9.15 8.10 -29.62
N PRO A 209 9.01 9.27 -28.99
CA PRO A 209 8.61 10.49 -29.68
C PRO A 209 9.76 10.97 -30.58
N ASP A 210 9.44 11.60 -31.71
CA ASP A 210 10.47 12.19 -32.57
C ASP A 210 11.03 13.48 -31.97
N THR A 211 11.98 13.30 -31.05
CA THR A 211 12.65 14.37 -30.30
C THR A 211 14.14 14.07 -30.25
N THR A 212 14.97 15.10 -30.12
CA THR A 212 16.43 14.93 -29.98
C THR A 212 16.77 13.98 -28.83
N LEU A 213 16.14 14.15 -27.66
CA LEU A 213 16.40 13.31 -26.49
C LEU A 213 16.11 11.83 -26.76
N ALA A 214 14.97 11.52 -27.39
CA ALA A 214 14.61 10.15 -27.74
C ALA A 214 15.56 9.56 -28.79
N ASN A 215 15.92 10.35 -29.81
CA ASN A 215 16.82 9.94 -30.89
C ASN A 215 18.24 9.65 -30.36
N ASP A 216 18.73 10.46 -29.43
CA ASP A 216 20.01 10.24 -28.74
C ASP A 216 19.96 8.96 -27.89
N LEU A 217 18.91 8.79 -27.07
CA LEU A 217 18.73 7.56 -26.29
C LEU A 217 18.73 6.31 -27.17
N MET A 218 17.94 6.32 -28.25
CA MET A 218 17.88 5.17 -29.18
C MET A 218 19.24 4.86 -29.81
N THR A 219 20.05 5.90 -30.10
CA THR A 219 21.41 5.71 -30.62
C THR A 219 22.31 5.05 -29.58
N LEU A 220 22.23 5.49 -28.32
CA LEU A 220 22.97 4.93 -27.19
C LEU A 220 22.52 3.52 -26.80
N LEU A 221 21.26 3.18 -27.04
CA LEU A 221 20.75 1.82 -26.87
C LEU A 221 21.29 0.90 -27.98
N ARG A 222 21.23 1.35 -29.25
CA ARG A 222 21.68 0.56 -30.40
C ARG A 222 23.18 0.24 -30.38
N ASN A 223 24.01 1.15 -29.87
CA ASN A 223 25.45 0.92 -29.77
C ASN A 223 25.87 0.27 -28.44
N GLY A 224 24.91 -0.02 -27.54
CA GLY A 224 25.13 -0.64 -26.25
C GLY A 224 25.77 0.26 -25.19
N THR A 225 25.95 1.57 -25.44
CA THR A 225 26.42 2.52 -24.42
C THR A 225 25.44 2.58 -23.25
N ILE A 226 24.13 2.54 -23.54
CA ILE A 226 23.08 2.28 -22.56
C ILE A 226 22.56 0.88 -22.84
N SER A 227 22.57 0.04 -21.82
CA SER A 227 22.14 -1.36 -21.96
C SER A 227 21.37 -1.86 -20.76
N GLN A 228 21.06 -1.00 -19.77
CA GLN A 228 20.42 -1.42 -18.53
C GLN A 228 19.04 -0.82 -18.38
N SER A 229 18.19 -1.57 -17.67
CA SER A 229 16.84 -1.15 -17.31
C SER A 229 16.69 -1.11 -15.80
N SER A 230 15.80 -0.23 -15.37
CA SER A 230 15.50 -0.02 -13.97
C SER A 230 14.03 0.35 -13.85
N PHE A 231 13.48 0.20 -12.65
CA PHE A 231 12.11 0.59 -12.36
C PHE A 231 12.03 1.17 -10.97
N ALA A 232 11.00 1.99 -10.76
CA ALA A 232 10.75 2.61 -9.49
C ALA A 232 9.35 2.28 -8.97
N PHE A 233 9.27 1.90 -7.71
CA PHE A 233 8.08 1.30 -7.12
C PHE A 233 7.98 1.54 -5.62
N THR A 234 6.86 1.17 -5.04
CA THR A 234 6.69 0.97 -3.59
C THR A 234 6.25 -0.45 -3.32
N VAL A 235 6.58 -0.97 -2.15
CA VAL A 235 6.27 -2.35 -1.74
C VAL A 235 4.96 -2.38 -0.94
N GLU A 236 4.06 -3.29 -1.29
CA GLU A 236 2.85 -3.61 -0.49
C GLU A 236 3.14 -4.78 0.46
N GLU A 237 3.83 -5.80 -0.05
CA GLU A 237 4.13 -7.02 0.68
C GLU A 237 5.52 -7.55 0.27
N ASP A 238 6.35 -7.82 1.27
CA ASP A 238 7.64 -8.50 1.14
C ASP A 238 7.80 -9.56 2.22
N SER A 239 8.76 -10.45 2.01
CA SER A 239 9.20 -11.43 2.99
C SER A 239 10.71 -11.40 3.10
N TRP A 240 11.19 -11.67 4.31
CA TRP A 240 12.62 -11.65 4.64
C TRP A 240 13.02 -13.00 5.22
N GLU A 241 14.17 -13.49 4.78
CA GLU A 241 14.82 -14.68 5.32
C GLU A 241 16.31 -14.44 5.51
N ASN A 242 16.92 -15.17 6.45
CA ASN A 242 18.37 -15.22 6.59
C ASN A 242 18.85 -16.63 6.33
N VAL A 243 19.58 -16.79 5.22
CA VAL A 243 20.14 -18.07 4.78
C VAL A 243 21.65 -17.97 4.97
N GLU A 244 22.20 -18.73 5.92
CA GLU A 244 23.64 -18.79 6.18
C GLU A 244 24.30 -17.41 6.42
N GLY A 245 23.60 -16.52 7.12
CA GLY A 245 24.09 -15.16 7.42
C GLY A 245 23.81 -14.15 6.30
N ARG A 246 23.27 -14.59 5.16
CA ARG A 246 22.83 -13.73 4.06
C ARG A 246 21.36 -13.34 4.23
N ASN A 247 21.08 -12.05 4.30
CA ASN A 247 19.70 -11.56 4.29
C ASN A 247 19.17 -11.56 2.85
N ILE A 248 18.00 -12.17 2.66
CA ILE A 248 17.31 -12.26 1.37
C ILE A 248 15.92 -11.66 1.56
N ARG A 249 15.59 -10.69 0.71
CA ARG A 249 14.26 -10.08 0.61
C ARG A 249 13.58 -10.61 -0.64
N THR A 250 12.31 -10.99 -0.53
CA THR A 250 11.48 -11.27 -1.70
C THR A 250 10.34 -10.26 -1.76
N ILE A 251 10.25 -9.51 -2.86
CA ILE A 251 9.12 -8.62 -3.14
C ILE A 251 7.97 -9.47 -3.66
N ASN A 252 6.97 -9.70 -2.82
CA ASN A 252 5.80 -10.51 -3.14
C ASN A 252 4.73 -9.69 -3.84
N LYS A 253 4.61 -8.40 -3.52
CA LYS A 253 3.62 -7.51 -4.12
C LYS A 253 4.07 -6.06 -4.16
N VAL A 254 4.00 -5.46 -5.34
CA VAL A 254 4.21 -4.03 -5.58
C VAL A 254 2.94 -3.27 -5.27
N SER A 255 3.06 -2.23 -4.45
CA SER A 255 1.97 -1.31 -4.12
C SER A 255 1.70 -0.33 -5.24
N ARG A 256 2.76 0.24 -5.84
CA ARG A 256 2.64 1.16 -6.98
C ARG A 256 3.88 1.07 -7.86
N LEU A 257 3.68 1.02 -9.17
CA LEU A 257 4.73 1.19 -10.17
C LEU A 257 4.70 2.64 -10.67
N TYR A 258 5.84 3.34 -10.62
CA TYR A 258 5.92 4.76 -11.01
C TYR A 258 6.47 4.95 -12.41
N ASP A 259 7.56 4.26 -12.68
CA ASP A 259 8.30 4.42 -13.93
C ASP A 259 9.15 3.18 -14.20
N VAL A 260 9.41 2.97 -15.48
CA VAL A 260 10.45 2.11 -16.02
C VAL A 260 11.43 3.01 -16.76
N SER A 261 12.72 2.74 -16.66
CA SER A 261 13.75 3.65 -17.15
C SER A 261 14.90 2.91 -17.79
N SER A 262 15.42 3.43 -18.89
CA SER A 262 16.76 3.09 -19.35
C SER A 262 17.79 3.85 -18.53
N VAL A 263 18.82 3.16 -18.04
CA VAL A 263 19.80 3.75 -17.13
C VAL A 263 21.24 3.58 -17.62
N THR A 264 22.04 4.63 -17.47
CA THR A 264 23.46 4.66 -17.86
C THR A 264 24.37 4.00 -16.83
N TYR A 265 24.06 4.23 -15.56
CA TYR A 265 24.76 3.62 -14.45
C TYR A 265 23.74 2.73 -13.77
N PRO A 266 24.08 1.47 -13.41
CA PRO A 266 23.29 0.80 -12.40
C PRO A 266 23.27 1.77 -11.21
N ALA A 267 22.10 2.04 -10.65
CA ALA A 267 22.02 2.81 -9.41
C ALA A 267 23.08 2.20 -8.51
N TYR A 268 24.09 2.99 -8.12
CA TYR A 268 25.13 2.55 -7.19
C TYR A 268 24.43 1.77 -6.11
N ASN A 269 24.93 0.55 -5.83
CA ASN A 269 24.43 -0.53 -4.96
C ASN A 269 23.91 -0.09 -3.57
N GLU A 270 23.05 0.91 -3.52
CA GLU A 270 22.51 1.55 -2.34
C GLU A 270 21.02 1.25 -2.39
N ALA A 271 20.61 0.30 -1.56
CA ALA A 271 19.22 0.29 -1.11
C ALA A 271 18.83 1.70 -0.69
N GLY A 272 17.69 2.18 -1.18
CA GLY A 272 17.11 3.40 -0.65
C GLY A 272 16.94 3.29 0.87
N SER A 273 17.07 4.42 1.58
CA SER A 273 17.01 4.45 3.06
C SER A 273 15.81 3.70 3.67
N PHE A 274 14.71 3.58 2.91
CA PHE A 274 13.55 2.79 3.31
C PHE A 274 13.82 1.28 3.38
N ALA A 275 14.49 0.70 2.37
CA ALA A 275 14.77 -0.74 2.34
C ALA A 275 15.75 -1.14 3.45
N LEU A 276 16.75 -0.30 3.73
CA LEU A 276 17.69 -0.50 4.86
C LEU A 276 16.97 -0.45 6.22
N ARG A 277 16.00 0.46 6.40
CA ARG A 277 15.17 0.50 7.61
C ARG A 277 14.28 -0.74 7.73
N SER A 278 13.76 -1.24 6.61
CA SER A 278 12.98 -2.47 6.58
C SER A 278 13.80 -3.66 7.08
N LEU A 279 15.05 -3.78 6.61
CA LEU A 279 16.00 -4.79 7.10
C LEU A 279 16.26 -4.63 8.60
N GLU A 280 16.54 -3.42 9.08
CA GLU A 280 16.81 -3.15 10.50
C GLU A 280 15.62 -3.55 11.40
N ASN A 281 14.40 -3.22 10.99
CA ASN A 281 13.19 -3.60 11.71
C ASN A 281 13.02 -5.12 11.77
N TRP A 282 13.18 -5.80 10.63
CA TRP A 282 13.10 -7.25 10.59
C TRP A 282 14.17 -7.91 11.47
N GLN A 283 15.41 -7.40 11.48
CA GLN A 283 16.47 -7.90 12.36
C GLN A 283 16.11 -7.75 13.85
N LYS A 284 15.56 -6.60 14.25
CA LYS A 284 15.09 -6.38 15.63
C LYS A 284 13.97 -7.34 16.02
N GLU A 285 13.01 -7.56 15.13
CA GLU A 285 11.94 -8.55 15.38
C GLU A 285 12.50 -9.96 15.57
N GLN A 286 13.49 -10.37 14.77
CA GLN A 286 14.16 -11.66 14.95
C GLN A 286 14.92 -11.76 16.28
N GLU A 287 15.57 -10.68 16.71
CA GLU A 287 16.25 -10.63 18.02
C GLU A 287 15.26 -10.72 19.18
N GLU A 288 14.13 -10.00 19.10
CA GLU A 288 13.06 -10.07 20.11
C GLU A 288 12.44 -11.47 20.19
N ILE A 289 12.19 -12.14 19.05
CA ILE A 289 11.69 -13.52 19.02
C ILE A 289 12.69 -14.46 19.71
N LYS A 290 13.98 -14.40 19.34
CA LYS A 290 15.02 -15.24 19.96
C LYS A 290 15.15 -14.98 21.46
N LEU A 291 15.08 -13.72 21.88
CA LEU A 291 15.11 -13.34 23.29
C LEU A 291 13.92 -13.95 24.03
N ASN A 292 12.70 -13.83 23.50
CA ASN A 292 11.50 -14.39 24.09
C ASN A 292 11.56 -15.92 24.17
N GLU A 293 12.03 -16.61 23.12
CA GLU A 293 12.21 -18.07 23.13
C GLU A 293 13.22 -18.52 24.19
N ASN A 294 14.31 -17.77 24.38
CA ASN A 294 15.30 -18.06 25.42
C ASN A 294 14.73 -17.83 26.82
N LEU A 295 14.03 -16.71 27.03
CA LEU A 295 13.33 -16.42 28.29
C LEU A 295 12.30 -17.50 28.63
N GLU A 296 11.55 -18.00 27.64
CA GLU A 296 10.61 -19.11 27.84
C GLU A 296 11.30 -20.42 28.23
N LYS A 297 12.49 -20.71 27.67
CA LYS A 297 13.29 -21.88 28.06
C LYS A 297 13.79 -21.76 29.50
N GLU A 298 14.36 -20.60 29.85
CA GLU A 298 14.83 -20.33 31.22
C GLU A 298 13.68 -20.42 32.23
N LEU A 299 12.51 -19.85 31.92
CA LEU A 299 11.33 -19.95 32.79
C LEU A 299 10.89 -21.40 33.02
N LYS A 300 10.93 -22.25 31.99
CA LYS A 300 10.63 -23.68 32.11
C LYS A 300 11.66 -24.42 32.97
N GLU A 301 12.95 -24.07 32.85
CA GLU A 301 14.01 -24.65 33.67
C GLU A 301 13.86 -24.27 35.15
N VAL A 302 13.62 -22.99 35.44
CA VAL A 302 13.38 -22.49 36.81
C VAL A 302 12.16 -23.17 37.44
N GLN A 303 11.04 -23.28 36.70
CA GLN A 303 9.85 -23.99 37.18
C GLN A 303 10.14 -25.46 37.50
N LYS A 304 10.94 -26.13 36.67
CA LYS A 304 11.35 -27.52 36.89
C LYS A 304 12.23 -27.64 38.14
N GLU A 305 13.19 -26.74 38.34
CA GLU A 305 14.03 -26.71 39.55
C GLU A 305 13.21 -26.47 40.81
N GLU A 306 12.24 -25.54 40.77
CA GLU A 306 11.36 -25.26 41.92
C GLU A 306 10.50 -26.48 42.31
N ILE A 307 9.97 -27.19 41.30
CA ILE A 307 9.24 -28.45 41.51
C ILE A 307 10.15 -29.52 42.12
N ASP A 308 11.36 -29.68 41.61
CA ASP A 308 12.32 -30.66 42.11
C ASP A 308 12.76 -30.36 43.56
N LEU A 309 13.02 -29.09 43.89
CA LEU A 309 13.30 -28.62 45.24
C LEU A 309 12.14 -28.90 46.20
N ARG A 310 10.91 -28.60 45.78
CA ARG A 310 9.70 -28.87 46.56
C ARG A 310 9.54 -30.36 46.85
N ASN A 311 9.78 -31.21 45.85
CA ASN A 311 9.71 -32.67 45.99
C ASN A 311 10.78 -33.22 46.93
N ARG A 312 12.02 -32.69 46.88
CA ARG A 312 13.09 -33.06 47.81
C ARG A 312 12.76 -32.67 49.25
N ASN A 313 12.31 -31.43 49.48
CA ASN A 313 11.92 -30.95 50.81
C ASN A 313 10.78 -31.78 51.41
N LEU A 314 9.75 -32.13 50.61
CA LEU A 314 8.67 -33.02 51.03
C LEU A 314 9.18 -34.41 51.44
N THR A 315 10.16 -34.94 50.70
CA THR A 315 10.77 -36.24 50.98
C THR A 315 11.55 -36.22 52.30
N GLU A 316 12.35 -35.17 52.54
CA GLU A 316 13.09 -34.99 53.80
C GLU A 316 12.16 -34.84 55.01
N MET A 317 11.07 -34.09 54.87
CA MET A 317 10.06 -33.96 55.93
C MET A 317 9.44 -35.31 56.29
N ARG A 318 9.08 -36.13 55.28
CA ARG A 318 8.53 -37.48 55.51
C ARG A 318 9.53 -38.37 56.26
N LEU A 319 10.82 -38.31 55.91
CA LEU A 319 11.87 -39.07 56.58
C LEU A 319 12.09 -38.63 58.03
N LYS A 320 12.03 -37.33 58.33
CA LYS A 320 12.11 -36.81 59.72
C LYS A 320 10.94 -37.29 60.59
N VAL A 321 9.72 -37.31 60.04
CA VAL A 321 8.54 -37.82 60.76
C VAL A 321 8.67 -39.31 61.07
N LEU A 322 9.25 -40.10 60.17
CA LEU A 322 9.46 -41.54 60.36
C LEU A 322 10.57 -41.86 61.38
N LYS A 323 11.61 -41.02 61.49
CA LYS A 323 12.71 -41.19 62.46
C LYS A 323 12.36 -40.76 63.90
N ASN A 324 11.28 -39.99 64.08
CA ASN A 324 10.81 -39.52 65.39
C ASN A 324 9.66 -40.39 65.97
N LYS A 325 9.46 -41.59 65.42
CA LYS A 325 8.65 -42.67 66.00
C LYS A 325 9.57 -43.77 66.49
#